data_AF-A0A927C5Z7-F1
#
_entry.id   AF-A0A927C5Z7-F1
#
_cell.length_a   1.000
_cell.length_b   1.000
_cell.length_c   1.000
_cell.angle_alpha   90.00
_cell.angle_beta   90.00
_cell.angle_gamma   90.00
#
_symmetry.space_group_name_H-M   'P 1'
#
loop_
_entity.id
_entity.type
_entity.pdbx_description
1 polymer ?
#
loop_
_entity_poly.entity_id
_entity_poly.type
_entity_poly.pdbx_seq_one_letter_code
_entity_poly.pdbx_strand_id
1 'polypeptide(L)'
;MYLVYADEAGNVFDHPEWTALGRSGDMITEIWEDELIPLPEGATLVSLPATRAIGWNEQAGSMQAMEGPYQAVGALLPQGFTRLLLPGYAKKDKSQLLPLFGYTAVAWKDGAFYVAARQSDDPEPWNPRNCDTKELELGVNRLTGAYPDNRLYQHLSKCALEYECLTASNTFLSRLEGAVPVSYSCNAGCYGCISEQPDDSGFPAPQTRMNFRPTVDEIVQVMLEQLQTPDAIISFGQGCEGEPSTQAKLIIEAIRRVREQTRNGYININTNAGLSDHIRAIVDAGLDLMRVSTISALDDHYNAYYKPRGYTLANVEKSLTYATSKGVYTSINYLVFPGVTDREEEIEAMLGFAKRTGLRLIQLRNLNIDPEGYLQLIPQKRGNTYGMKQMIEIFEAELPDVVIGSYTHIPPRAPAK
;
A
#
# COMPACT_ATOMS: atom_id res chain seq x y z
N MET A 1 -8.22 28.59 5.15
CA MET A 1 -7.36 27.39 5.22
C MET A 1 -5.91 27.87 5.17
N TYR A 2 -5.17 27.80 6.25
CA TYR A 2 -3.86 28.42 6.37
C TYR A 2 -2.73 27.42 6.09
N LEU A 3 -1.67 27.93 5.46
CA LEU A 3 -0.46 27.17 5.19
C LEU A 3 0.14 26.67 6.51
N VAL A 4 0.50 25.39 6.55
CA VAL A 4 1.22 24.79 7.68
C VAL A 4 2.69 24.61 7.32
N TYR A 5 3.58 24.98 8.23
CA TYR A 5 5.02 24.84 8.06
C TYR A 5 5.70 24.45 9.38
N ALA A 6 6.96 24.02 9.29
CA ALA A 6 7.76 23.66 10.46
C ALA A 6 9.10 24.41 10.49
N ASP A 7 9.60 24.67 11.70
CA ASP A 7 10.98 25.11 11.92
C ASP A 7 11.95 23.91 11.94
N GLU A 8 13.25 24.20 12.06
CA GLU A 8 14.31 23.16 12.13
C GLU A 8 14.25 22.29 13.40
N ALA A 9 13.54 22.74 14.44
CA ALA A 9 13.31 21.96 15.66
C ALA A 9 12.07 21.05 15.56
N GLY A 10 11.30 21.14 14.45
CA GLY A 10 10.08 20.37 14.23
C GLY A 10 8.84 20.96 14.88
N ASN A 11 8.88 22.20 15.38
CA ASN A 11 7.68 22.89 15.82
C ASN A 11 6.85 23.27 14.60
N VAL A 12 5.54 23.02 14.67
CA VAL A 12 4.59 23.24 13.57
C VAL A 12 3.81 24.52 13.81
N PHE A 13 3.67 25.33 12.77
CA PHE A 13 3.00 26.63 12.79
C PHE A 13 2.02 26.76 11.63
N ASP A 14 0.94 27.48 11.82
CA ASP A 14 0.09 28.01 10.76
C ASP A 14 0.53 29.43 10.38
N HIS A 15 0.45 29.75 9.09
CA HIS A 15 0.76 31.09 8.60
C HIS A 15 -0.47 32.00 8.70
N PRO A 16 -0.37 33.22 9.28
CA PRO A 16 -1.54 34.08 9.55
C PRO A 16 -2.23 34.60 8.28
N GLU A 17 -1.52 34.64 7.15
CA GLU A 17 -1.96 35.30 5.92
C GLU A 17 -1.83 34.45 4.64
N TRP A 18 -1.23 33.26 4.73
CA TRP A 18 -0.98 32.44 3.53
C TRP A 18 -1.95 31.30 3.51
N THR A 19 -2.60 31.11 2.36
CA THR A 19 -3.50 29.99 2.12
C THR A 19 -2.70 28.74 1.73
N ALA A 20 -3.07 27.60 2.32
CA ALA A 20 -2.45 26.32 2.02
C ALA A 20 -2.69 25.90 0.57
N LEU A 21 -1.67 25.35 -0.07
CA LEU A 21 -1.74 24.79 -1.41
C LEU A 21 -1.31 23.32 -1.40
N GLY A 22 -1.87 22.55 -2.34
CA GLY A 22 -1.52 21.17 -2.58
C GLY A 22 -0.78 21.01 -3.91
N ARG A 23 -0.51 19.76 -4.26
CA ARG A 23 0.20 19.43 -5.49
C ARG A 23 -0.38 18.19 -6.15
N SER A 24 -0.58 18.27 -7.46
CA SER A 24 -0.93 17.15 -8.32
C SER A 24 0.17 16.99 -9.37
N GLY A 25 0.99 15.94 -9.25
CA GLY A 25 2.15 15.74 -10.12
C GLY A 25 3.15 16.89 -9.94
N ASP A 26 3.47 17.61 -11.01
CA ASP A 26 4.36 18.79 -10.96
C ASP A 26 3.62 20.11 -10.75
N MET A 27 2.28 20.10 -10.67
CA MET A 27 1.46 21.30 -10.58
C MET A 27 1.09 21.61 -9.15
N ILE A 28 1.40 22.82 -8.68
CA ILE A 28 0.83 23.36 -7.46
C ILE A 28 -0.61 23.81 -7.76
N THR A 29 -1.53 23.42 -6.88
CA THR A 29 -2.97 23.68 -7.03
C THR A 29 -3.57 24.14 -5.71
N GLU A 30 -4.70 24.83 -5.81
CA GLU A 30 -5.60 25.06 -4.69
C GLU A 30 -6.10 23.72 -4.14
N ILE A 31 -6.36 23.68 -2.84
CA ILE A 31 -7.01 22.56 -2.17
C ILE A 31 -8.50 22.90 -2.07
N TRP A 32 -9.37 22.05 -2.59
CA TRP A 32 -10.81 22.31 -2.52
C TRP A 32 -11.37 21.88 -1.16
N GLU A 33 -12.39 22.58 -0.68
CA GLU A 33 -12.99 22.31 0.63
C GLU A 33 -13.60 20.90 0.73
N ASP A 34 -14.07 20.35 -0.38
CA ASP A 34 -14.64 19.00 -0.48
C ASP A 34 -13.58 17.91 -0.73
N GLU A 35 -12.30 18.27 -0.72
CA GLU A 35 -11.14 17.36 -0.71
C GLU A 35 -10.48 17.30 0.68
N LEU A 36 -10.91 18.15 1.62
CA LEU A 36 -10.38 18.19 2.98
C LEU A 36 -11.20 17.35 3.95
N ILE A 37 -10.50 16.56 4.75
CA ILE A 37 -11.03 15.94 5.96
C ILE A 37 -10.21 16.38 7.17
N PRO A 38 -10.79 16.41 8.39
CA PRO A 38 -10.00 16.56 9.60
C PRO A 38 -8.88 15.53 9.63
N LEU A 39 -7.69 15.90 10.12
CA LEU A 39 -6.54 15.01 10.23
C LEU A 39 -6.98 13.71 10.93
N PRO A 40 -6.98 12.56 10.23
CA PRO A 40 -7.48 11.32 10.81
C PRO A 40 -6.68 10.91 12.04
N GLU A 41 -7.37 10.29 12.99
CA GLU A 41 -6.70 9.67 14.12
C GLU A 41 -5.68 8.61 13.66
N GLY A 42 -4.49 8.61 14.26
CA GLY A 42 -3.38 7.75 13.84
C GLY A 42 -2.56 8.30 12.67
N ALA A 43 -2.96 9.41 12.06
CA ALA A 43 -2.09 10.12 11.12
C ALA A 43 -0.91 10.78 11.85
N THR A 44 0.23 10.90 11.17
CA THR A 44 1.45 11.51 11.71
C THR A 44 1.84 12.71 10.86
N LEU A 45 1.97 13.89 11.48
CA LEU A 45 2.57 15.05 10.82
C LEU A 45 4.08 14.86 10.69
N VAL A 46 4.61 15.21 9.53
CA VAL A 46 6.03 15.06 9.21
C VAL A 46 6.57 16.33 8.57
N SER A 47 7.73 16.78 9.02
CA SER A 47 8.51 17.78 8.30
C SER A 47 9.08 17.17 7.02
N LEU A 48 9.21 17.98 5.98
CA LEU A 48 9.84 17.61 4.72
C LEU A 48 11.19 18.35 4.61
N PRO A 49 12.31 17.73 5.02
CA PRO A 49 13.61 18.37 5.03
C PRO A 49 14.02 18.88 3.65
N ALA A 50 14.82 19.95 3.65
CA ALA A 50 15.30 20.59 2.43
C ALA A 50 14.20 20.99 1.43
N THR A 51 13.02 21.35 1.93
CA THR A 51 11.94 21.93 1.13
C THR A 51 11.61 23.35 1.59
N ARG A 52 10.94 24.10 0.72
CA ARG A 52 10.25 25.36 1.05
C ARG A 52 8.75 25.10 0.89
N ALA A 53 7.98 25.41 1.92
CA ALA A 53 6.52 25.37 1.85
C ALA A 53 6.05 26.38 0.79
N ILE A 54 5.07 26.00 -0.04
CA ILE A 54 4.45 26.88 -1.02
C ILE A 54 3.04 27.19 -0.55
N GLY A 55 2.71 28.48 -0.51
CA GLY A 55 1.37 28.95 -0.19
C GLY A 55 0.96 30.10 -1.10
N TRP A 56 -0.32 30.44 -1.06
CA TRP A 56 -0.85 31.63 -1.70
C TRP A 56 -0.81 32.81 -0.73
N ASN A 57 -0.03 33.84 -1.04
CA ASN A 57 0.06 35.04 -0.23
C ASN A 57 -1.07 36.00 -0.61
N GLU A 58 -2.08 36.14 0.25
CA GLU A 58 -3.27 36.95 -0.01
C GLU A 58 -2.94 38.44 -0.19
N GLN A 59 -1.94 38.97 0.52
CA GLN A 59 -1.55 40.38 0.40
C GLN A 59 -0.84 40.66 -0.92
N ALA A 60 0.03 39.73 -1.36
CA ALA A 60 0.77 39.86 -2.60
C ALA A 60 -0.05 39.44 -3.84
N GLY A 61 -1.17 38.72 -3.65
CA GLY A 61 -1.97 38.13 -4.72
C GLY A 61 -1.16 37.15 -5.58
N SER A 62 -0.25 36.40 -4.96
CA SER A 62 0.67 35.52 -5.68
C SER A 62 1.06 34.29 -4.89
N MET A 63 1.37 33.20 -5.61
CA MET A 63 1.96 31.99 -5.04
C MET A 63 3.43 32.24 -4.69
N GLN A 64 3.84 31.89 -3.47
CA GLN A 64 5.19 32.13 -2.98
C GLN A 64 5.75 30.89 -2.28
N ALA A 65 7.07 30.69 -2.43
CA ALA A 65 7.82 29.72 -1.65
C ALA A 65 8.40 30.41 -0.43
N MET A 66 8.11 29.89 0.76
CA MET A 66 8.51 30.50 2.01
C MET A 66 10.04 30.55 2.15
N GLU A 67 10.57 31.71 2.52
CA GLU A 67 11.99 31.93 2.79
C GLU A 67 12.34 31.63 4.26
N GLY A 68 13.64 31.44 4.55
CA GLY A 68 14.13 31.22 5.91
C GLY A 68 14.37 29.75 6.30
N PRO A 69 14.68 29.49 7.59
CA PRO A 69 15.00 28.17 8.13
C PRO A 69 13.73 27.35 8.41
N TYR A 70 12.79 27.35 7.46
CA TYR A 70 11.55 26.62 7.55
C TYR A 70 11.47 25.52 6.49
N GLN A 71 10.56 24.58 6.73
CA GLN A 71 10.33 23.39 5.92
C GLN A 71 8.82 23.20 5.69
N ALA A 72 8.48 22.56 4.58
CA ALA A 72 7.10 22.14 4.34
C ALA A 72 6.69 21.03 5.31
N VAL A 73 5.40 20.95 5.59
CA VAL A 73 4.79 19.90 6.42
C VAL A 73 3.89 19.04 5.55
N GLY A 74 3.98 17.74 5.73
CA GLY A 74 3.04 16.76 5.19
C GLY A 74 2.41 15.94 6.30
N ALA A 75 1.45 15.09 5.93
CA ALA A 75 0.93 14.05 6.83
C ALA A 75 1.10 12.66 6.21
N LEU A 76 1.29 11.67 7.08
CA LEU A 76 1.21 10.25 6.75
C LEU A 76 -0.14 9.74 7.20
N LEU A 77 -0.93 9.22 6.25
CA LEU A 77 -2.27 8.74 6.53
C LEU A 77 -2.25 7.29 7.04
N PRO A 78 -3.10 6.92 8.01
CA PRO A 78 -3.34 5.52 8.31
C PRO A 78 -3.99 4.84 7.10
N GLN A 79 -3.92 3.50 7.07
CA GLN A 79 -4.66 2.73 6.08
C GLN A 79 -6.18 3.01 6.22
N GLY A 80 -6.94 2.84 5.13
CA GLY A 80 -8.35 3.27 5.07
C GLY A 80 -8.54 4.68 4.54
N PHE A 81 -7.47 5.46 4.36
CA PHE A 81 -7.52 6.81 3.78
C PHE A 81 -6.61 6.93 2.55
N THR A 82 -7.16 7.44 1.47
CA THR A 82 -6.45 7.71 0.21
C THR A 82 -6.13 9.19 0.12
N ARG A 83 -4.86 9.54 -0.13
CA ARG A 83 -4.46 10.93 -0.36
C ARG A 83 -5.01 11.44 -1.68
N LEU A 84 -5.43 12.70 -1.69
CA LEU A 84 -5.94 13.36 -2.90
C LEU A 84 -4.88 14.29 -3.51
N LEU A 85 -4.03 14.90 -2.68
CA LEU A 85 -2.96 15.81 -3.12
C LEU A 85 -1.66 15.53 -2.36
N LEU A 86 -0.54 15.83 -3.01
CA LEU A 86 0.77 15.90 -2.37
C LEU A 86 0.93 17.25 -1.64
N PRO A 87 1.84 17.36 -0.66
CA PRO A 87 2.14 18.64 -0.02
C PRO A 87 2.65 19.69 -1.04
N GLY A 88 2.20 20.94 -0.90
CA GLY A 88 2.68 22.06 -1.70
C GLY A 88 4.07 22.51 -1.27
N TYR A 89 5.12 22.07 -1.96
CA TYR A 89 6.50 22.46 -1.66
C TYR A 89 7.38 22.59 -2.91
N ALA A 90 8.50 23.29 -2.75
CA ALA A 90 9.63 23.24 -3.67
C ALA A 90 10.88 22.70 -2.96
N LYS A 91 11.61 21.76 -3.57
CA LYS A 91 12.92 21.34 -3.05
C LYS A 91 13.92 22.50 -3.07
N LYS A 92 14.69 22.63 -1.99
CA LYS A 92 15.91 23.47 -1.91
C LYS A 92 17.05 22.80 -2.67
N ASP A 93 17.16 21.48 -2.55
CA ASP A 93 18.08 20.62 -3.31
C ASP A 93 17.31 19.48 -3.97
N LYS A 94 17.32 19.44 -5.31
CA LYS A 94 16.60 18.41 -6.08
C LYS A 94 17.28 17.03 -6.05
N SER A 95 18.54 16.96 -5.62
CA SER A 95 19.28 15.70 -5.50
C SER A 95 18.93 14.93 -4.22
N GLN A 96 18.41 15.61 -3.20
CA GLN A 96 18.04 14.98 -1.94
C GLN A 96 16.66 14.31 -2.07
N LEU A 97 16.60 13.00 -1.81
CA LEU A 97 15.37 12.21 -1.87
C LEU A 97 14.71 12.12 -0.48
N LEU A 98 13.39 12.14 -0.46
CA LEU A 98 12.60 11.86 0.72
C LEU A 98 12.52 10.34 0.97
N PRO A 99 12.43 9.89 2.24
CA PRO A 99 12.16 8.49 2.56
C PRO A 99 10.86 7.96 1.93
N LEU A 100 10.72 6.63 1.87
CA LEU A 100 9.55 5.97 1.29
C LEU A 100 8.30 6.11 2.18
N PHE A 101 7.63 7.26 2.08
CA PHE A 101 6.35 7.54 2.74
C PHE A 101 5.32 8.16 1.80
N GLY A 102 4.04 8.02 2.17
CA GLY A 102 2.89 8.49 1.40
C GLY A 102 2.44 9.87 1.87
N TYR A 103 3.22 10.90 1.54
CA TYR A 103 2.96 12.27 1.97
C TYR A 103 1.66 12.83 1.38
N THR A 104 0.81 13.46 2.22
CA THR A 104 -0.37 14.22 1.80
C THR A 104 -0.31 15.68 2.26
N ALA A 105 -0.97 16.58 1.52
CA ALA A 105 -1.09 17.99 1.86
C ALA A 105 -1.80 18.21 3.19
N VAL A 106 -1.35 19.23 3.93
CA VAL A 106 -1.88 19.62 5.24
C VAL A 106 -2.28 21.09 5.21
N ALA A 107 -3.41 21.41 5.84
CA ALA A 107 -3.88 22.77 6.06
C ALA A 107 -4.32 22.97 7.51
N TRP A 108 -4.23 24.20 8.01
CA TRP A 108 -4.84 24.58 9.28
C TRP A 108 -6.17 25.29 9.01
N LYS A 109 -7.25 24.82 9.62
CA LYS A 109 -8.59 25.35 9.39
C LYS A 109 -9.43 25.18 10.64
N ASP A 110 -10.15 26.23 11.04
CA ASP A 110 -11.10 26.21 12.16
C ASP A 110 -10.50 25.67 13.47
N GLY A 111 -9.22 25.98 13.74
CA GLY A 111 -8.52 25.58 14.95
C GLY A 111 -8.04 24.12 14.98
N ALA A 112 -8.02 23.43 13.83
CA ALA A 112 -7.55 22.05 13.71
C ALA A 112 -6.77 21.80 12.41
N PHE A 113 -6.02 20.70 12.38
CA PHE A 113 -5.37 20.21 11.16
C PHE A 113 -6.36 19.48 10.26
N TYR A 114 -6.26 19.75 8.97
CA TYR A 114 -6.98 19.08 7.90
C TYR A 114 -5.97 18.55 6.86
N VAL A 115 -6.37 17.52 6.12
CA VAL A 115 -5.56 16.89 5.08
C VAL A 115 -6.35 16.69 3.80
N ALA A 116 -5.66 16.74 2.65
CA ALA A 116 -6.26 16.42 1.35
C ALA A 116 -6.38 14.90 1.20
N ALA A 117 -7.52 14.34 1.63
CA ALA A 117 -7.72 12.90 1.68
C ALA A 117 -9.21 12.52 1.62
N ARG A 118 -9.48 11.29 1.16
CA ARG A 118 -10.79 10.65 1.22
C ARG A 118 -10.68 9.35 2.01
N GLN A 119 -11.62 9.10 2.92
CA GLN A 119 -11.76 7.78 3.53
C GLN A 119 -12.20 6.79 2.44
N SER A 120 -11.38 5.79 2.18
CA SER A 120 -11.58 4.77 1.14
C SER A 120 -11.98 3.41 1.70
N ASP A 121 -11.92 3.19 3.02
CA ASP A 121 -12.39 1.97 3.68
C ASP A 121 -12.65 2.25 5.17
N ASP A 122 -13.24 1.31 5.90
CA ASP A 122 -13.33 1.38 7.36
C ASP A 122 -11.94 1.09 7.98
N PRO A 123 -11.28 2.08 8.62
CA PRO A 123 -9.96 1.87 9.21
C PRO A 123 -10.01 1.05 10.51
N GLU A 124 -11.17 0.93 11.15
CA GLU A 124 -11.28 0.45 12.53
C GLU A 124 -10.72 -0.98 12.74
N PRO A 125 -11.01 -1.98 11.88
CA PRO A 125 -10.43 -3.32 12.05
C PRO A 125 -8.90 -3.33 12.08
N TRP A 126 -8.26 -2.38 11.39
CA TRP A 126 -6.81 -2.24 11.27
C TRP A 126 -6.26 -1.08 12.12
N ASN A 127 -7.06 -0.52 13.01
CA ASN A 127 -6.60 0.52 13.92
C ASN A 127 -5.56 -0.07 14.90
N PRO A 128 -4.34 0.48 15.00
CA PRO A 128 -3.33 -0.02 15.95
C PRO A 128 -3.80 -0.07 17.40
N ARG A 129 -4.77 0.77 17.78
CA ARG A 129 -5.38 0.75 19.12
C ARG A 129 -6.10 -0.56 19.45
N ASN A 130 -6.54 -1.29 18.42
CA ASN A 130 -7.16 -2.60 18.57
C ASN A 130 -6.14 -3.73 18.72
N CYS A 131 -4.85 -3.40 18.85
CA CYS A 131 -3.77 -4.34 19.11
C CYS A 131 -3.19 -4.05 20.50
N ASP A 132 -3.77 -4.66 21.54
CA ASP A 132 -3.22 -4.56 22.90
C ASP A 132 -1.81 -5.19 22.94
N THR A 133 -0.83 -4.41 23.38
CA THR A 133 0.58 -4.83 23.36
C THR A 133 0.86 -5.98 24.32
N LYS A 134 0.16 -6.06 25.45
CA LYS A 134 0.32 -7.16 26.41
C LYS A 134 -0.31 -8.44 25.87
N GLU A 135 -1.48 -8.35 25.26
CA GLU A 135 -2.09 -9.50 24.59
C GLU A 135 -1.21 -10.01 23.44
N LEU A 136 -0.63 -9.10 22.66
CA LEU A 136 0.32 -9.44 21.60
C LEU A 136 1.56 -10.15 22.15
N GLU A 137 2.20 -9.61 23.18
CA GLU A 137 3.38 -10.23 23.81
C GLU A 137 3.06 -11.64 24.36
N LEU A 138 1.89 -11.84 24.95
CA LEU A 138 1.42 -13.16 25.40
C LEU A 138 1.21 -14.11 24.22
N GLY A 139 0.63 -13.63 23.12
CA GLY A 139 0.46 -14.40 21.88
C GLY A 139 1.79 -14.80 21.26
N VAL A 140 2.76 -13.88 21.22
CA VAL A 140 4.14 -14.13 20.77
C VAL A 140 4.80 -15.21 21.61
N ASN A 141 4.80 -15.06 22.94
CA ASN A 141 5.39 -16.04 23.86
C ASN A 141 4.74 -17.42 23.74
N ARG A 142 3.41 -17.48 23.58
CA ARG A 142 2.68 -18.74 23.40
C ARG A 142 3.11 -19.47 22.13
N LEU A 143 3.07 -18.82 20.98
CA LEU A 143 3.35 -19.48 19.69
C LEU A 143 4.84 -19.78 19.52
N THR A 144 5.74 -18.87 19.92
CA THR A 144 7.18 -19.15 19.89
C THR A 144 7.59 -20.24 20.87
N GLY A 145 6.92 -20.36 22.02
CA GLY A 145 7.14 -21.45 22.98
C GLY A 145 6.56 -22.80 22.52
N ALA A 146 5.42 -22.79 21.84
CA ALA A 146 4.81 -24.00 21.27
C ALA A 146 5.58 -24.53 20.05
N TYR A 147 6.20 -23.63 19.27
CA TYR A 147 6.93 -23.95 18.04
C TYR A 147 8.36 -23.38 18.08
N PRO A 148 9.22 -23.86 19.01
CA PRO A 148 10.55 -23.26 19.23
C PRO A 148 11.46 -23.34 18.01
N ASP A 149 11.30 -24.38 17.18
CA ASP A 149 12.11 -24.61 15.98
C ASP A 149 11.53 -23.92 14.72
N ASN A 150 10.37 -23.27 14.81
CA ASN A 150 9.73 -22.63 13.67
C ASN A 150 10.26 -21.20 13.47
N ARG A 151 11.10 -21.03 12.44
CA ARG A 151 11.79 -19.78 12.14
C ARG A 151 10.84 -18.69 11.63
N LEU A 152 9.66 -19.04 11.11
CA LEU A 152 8.66 -18.06 10.72
C LEU A 152 8.10 -17.33 11.95
N TYR A 153 7.81 -18.04 13.05
CA TYR A 153 7.37 -17.36 14.28
C TYR A 153 8.46 -16.46 14.86
N GLN A 154 9.72 -16.86 14.80
CA GLN A 154 10.85 -16.01 15.23
C GLN A 154 11.01 -14.76 14.34
N HIS A 155 10.79 -14.90 13.03
CA HIS A 155 10.81 -13.75 12.13
C HIS A 155 9.61 -12.83 12.33
N LEU A 156 8.41 -13.40 12.44
CA LEU A 156 7.17 -12.65 12.61
C LEU A 156 7.09 -11.97 13.98
N SER A 157 7.69 -12.52 15.03
CA SER A 157 7.73 -11.86 16.34
C SER A 157 8.46 -10.54 16.27
N LYS A 158 9.59 -10.48 15.54
CA LYS A 158 10.28 -9.23 15.24
C LYS A 158 9.39 -8.28 14.43
N CYS A 159 8.72 -8.78 13.39
CA CYS A 159 7.78 -7.95 12.63
C CYS A 159 6.65 -7.36 13.48
N ALA A 160 6.11 -8.13 14.41
CA ALA A 160 5.01 -7.70 15.27
C ALA A 160 5.45 -6.74 16.37
N LEU A 161 6.58 -7.02 17.03
CA LEU A 161 7.02 -6.28 18.23
C LEU A 161 7.97 -5.11 17.93
N GLU A 162 8.77 -5.17 16.87
CA GLU A 162 9.73 -4.09 16.53
C GLU A 162 9.25 -3.21 15.38
N TYR A 163 8.65 -3.82 14.34
CA TYR A 163 8.13 -3.07 13.19
C TYR A 163 6.64 -2.72 13.32
N GLU A 164 5.99 -3.16 14.41
CA GLU A 164 4.56 -2.92 14.67
C GLU A 164 3.66 -3.34 13.49
N CYS A 165 4.08 -4.38 12.76
CA CYS A 165 3.36 -4.88 11.59
C CYS A 165 2.06 -5.55 12.03
N LEU A 166 0.92 -4.88 11.81
CA LEU A 166 -0.39 -5.38 12.19
C LEU A 166 -0.71 -6.77 11.60
N THR A 167 -0.30 -7.05 10.36
CA THR A 167 -0.52 -8.37 9.75
C THR A 167 0.29 -9.47 10.49
N ALA A 168 1.49 -9.15 10.98
CA ALA A 168 2.25 -10.07 11.82
C ALA A 168 1.65 -10.20 13.23
N SER A 169 1.21 -9.09 13.83
CA SER A 169 0.50 -9.09 15.11
C SER A 169 -0.76 -9.96 15.05
N ASN A 170 -1.51 -9.86 13.95
CA ASN A 170 -2.70 -10.65 13.70
C ASN A 170 -2.44 -12.17 13.61
N THR A 171 -1.24 -12.60 13.19
CA THR A 171 -0.82 -14.01 13.27
C THR A 171 -0.74 -14.50 14.72
N PHE A 172 -0.25 -13.67 15.65
CA PHE A 172 -0.13 -14.05 17.07
C PHE A 172 -1.44 -13.92 17.85
N LEU A 173 -2.31 -13.02 17.39
CA LEU A 173 -3.64 -12.79 17.95
C LEU A 173 -4.72 -13.68 17.30
N SER A 174 -4.38 -14.44 16.25
CA SER A 174 -5.30 -15.33 15.51
C SER A 174 -6.58 -14.62 15.04
N ARG A 175 -6.45 -13.40 14.53
CA ARG A 175 -7.57 -12.58 14.04
C ARG A 175 -7.30 -12.02 12.64
N LEU A 176 -8.35 -11.63 11.93
CA LEU A 176 -8.27 -10.93 10.63
C LEU A 176 -7.33 -11.62 9.62
N GLU A 177 -6.55 -10.85 8.87
CA GLU A 177 -5.50 -11.31 7.97
C GLU A 177 -4.17 -11.45 8.73
N GLY A 178 -3.67 -12.68 8.81
CA GLY A 178 -2.35 -13.03 9.32
C GLY A 178 -1.32 -13.20 8.20
N ALA A 179 -0.04 -13.13 8.58
CA ALA A 179 1.12 -13.24 7.70
C ALA A 179 1.74 -14.65 7.71
N VAL A 180 2.14 -15.14 6.53
CA VAL A 180 3.01 -16.33 6.35
C VAL A 180 4.00 -16.10 5.20
N PRO A 181 5.13 -15.41 5.45
CA PRO A 181 6.12 -15.13 4.41
C PRO A 181 6.90 -16.39 4.02
N VAL A 182 7.27 -16.50 2.75
CA VAL A 182 7.93 -17.68 2.18
C VAL A 182 9.15 -17.37 1.33
N SER A 183 9.28 -16.14 0.83
CA SER A 183 10.24 -15.82 -0.22
C SER A 183 11.24 -14.75 0.19
N TYR A 184 12.53 -15.06 0.07
CA TYR A 184 13.62 -14.09 0.20
C TYR A 184 14.08 -13.52 -1.16
N SER A 185 13.50 -13.98 -2.28
CA SER A 185 13.90 -13.59 -3.63
C SER A 185 12.76 -12.95 -4.41
N CYS A 186 13.08 -12.02 -5.30
CA CYS A 186 12.10 -11.34 -6.14
C CYS A 186 12.53 -11.37 -7.61
N ASN A 187 11.57 -11.43 -8.53
CA ASN A 187 11.77 -11.29 -9.97
C ASN A 187 11.46 -9.86 -10.47
N ALA A 188 11.27 -8.89 -9.58
CA ALA A 188 11.11 -7.47 -9.90
C ALA A 188 12.24 -6.63 -9.29
N GLY A 189 12.54 -5.50 -9.90
CA GLY A 189 13.51 -4.51 -9.44
C GLY A 189 12.84 -3.18 -9.11
N CYS A 190 11.79 -3.22 -8.28
CA CYS A 190 10.95 -2.04 -8.01
C CYS A 190 11.80 -0.86 -7.53
N TYR A 191 11.61 0.32 -8.14
CA TYR A 191 12.32 1.54 -7.72
C TYR A 191 12.12 1.85 -6.23
N GLY A 192 10.87 1.74 -5.74
CA GLY A 192 10.51 1.91 -4.34
C GLY A 192 10.33 0.59 -3.58
N CYS A 193 11.15 -0.44 -3.81
CA CYS A 193 11.04 -1.70 -3.07
C CYS A 193 11.21 -1.47 -1.56
N ILE A 194 10.24 -1.96 -0.77
CA ILE A 194 10.18 -1.68 0.67
C ILE A 194 11.06 -2.60 1.52
N SER A 195 11.56 -3.70 0.95
CA SER A 195 12.33 -4.73 1.66
C SER A 195 13.81 -4.77 1.25
N GLU A 196 14.15 -4.16 0.12
CA GLU A 196 15.48 -4.24 -0.50
C GLU A 196 15.69 -3.01 -1.39
N GLN A 197 16.81 -2.32 -1.21
CA GLN A 197 17.21 -1.20 -2.05
C GLN A 197 18.66 -1.40 -2.49
N PRO A 198 19.02 -1.04 -3.75
CA PRO A 198 20.42 -0.93 -4.15
C PRO A 198 21.18 0.08 -3.28
N ASP A 199 22.47 -0.15 -3.07
CA ASP A 199 23.32 0.74 -2.26
C ASP A 199 23.38 2.18 -2.79
N ASP A 200 23.17 2.37 -4.09
CA ASP A 200 23.20 3.65 -4.80
C ASP A 200 21.82 4.31 -4.98
N SER A 201 20.76 3.75 -4.39
CA SER A 201 19.38 4.27 -4.49
C SER A 201 19.18 5.67 -3.90
N GLY A 202 20.01 6.06 -2.91
CA GLY A 202 19.88 7.33 -2.19
C GLY A 202 18.86 7.32 -1.05
N PHE A 203 18.18 6.20 -0.79
CA PHE A 203 17.25 6.02 0.34
C PHE A 203 17.18 4.56 0.79
N PRO A 204 17.00 4.28 2.10
CA PRO A 204 16.97 2.91 2.59
C PRO A 204 15.63 2.21 2.34
N ALA A 205 15.64 0.88 2.34
CA ALA A 205 14.42 0.09 2.48
C ALA A 205 13.86 0.27 3.91
N PRO A 206 12.55 0.54 4.10
CA PRO A 206 11.94 0.69 5.42
C PRO A 206 11.82 -0.62 6.20
N GLN A 207 11.91 -1.78 5.53
CA GLN A 207 11.80 -3.09 6.16
C GLN A 207 12.97 -3.99 5.76
N THR A 208 13.33 -4.93 6.63
CA THR A 208 14.37 -5.93 6.35
C THR A 208 13.75 -7.15 5.70
N ARG A 209 14.23 -7.55 4.51
CA ARG A 209 13.81 -8.81 3.89
C ARG A 209 14.27 -10.02 4.70
N MET A 210 13.40 -11.03 4.83
CA MET A 210 13.78 -12.34 5.34
C MET A 210 14.95 -12.93 4.54
N ASN A 211 15.83 -13.66 5.21
CA ASN A 211 17.09 -14.18 4.64
C ASN A 211 17.15 -15.72 4.62
N PHE A 212 16.02 -16.39 4.83
CA PHE A 212 15.94 -17.85 4.84
C PHE A 212 14.76 -18.33 4.00
N ARG A 213 14.76 -19.63 3.73
CA ARG A 213 13.63 -20.33 3.11
C ARG A 213 12.96 -21.21 4.17
N PRO A 214 11.66 -21.02 4.46
CA PRO A 214 10.97 -21.89 5.40
C PRO A 214 10.76 -23.29 4.79
N THR A 215 10.53 -24.25 5.67
CA THR A 215 10.06 -25.58 5.31
C THR A 215 8.54 -25.58 5.16
N VAL A 216 7.99 -26.61 4.51
CA VAL A 216 6.54 -26.79 4.42
C VAL A 216 5.91 -26.93 5.80
N ASP A 217 6.56 -27.64 6.72
CA ASP A 217 6.02 -27.87 8.07
C ASP A 217 5.91 -26.56 8.86
N GLU A 218 6.91 -25.68 8.74
CA GLU A 218 6.86 -24.34 9.34
C GLU A 218 5.67 -23.52 8.81
N ILE A 219 5.44 -23.56 7.49
CA ILE A 219 4.32 -22.85 6.84
C ILE A 219 2.98 -23.42 7.32
N VAL A 220 2.83 -24.74 7.30
CA VAL A 220 1.58 -25.43 7.67
C VAL A 220 1.21 -25.15 9.12
N GLN A 221 2.19 -25.16 10.05
CA GLN A 221 1.96 -24.82 11.46
C GLN A 221 1.37 -23.40 11.62
N VAL A 222 1.96 -22.40 10.94
CA VAL A 222 1.45 -21.02 10.98
C VAL A 222 0.05 -20.91 10.40
N MET A 223 -0.18 -21.54 9.24
CA MET A 223 -1.48 -21.51 8.58
C MET A 223 -2.58 -22.15 9.42
N LEU A 224 -2.30 -23.30 10.07
CA LEU A 224 -3.28 -23.98 10.91
C LEU A 224 -3.62 -23.17 12.16
N GLU A 225 -2.65 -22.52 12.81
CA GLU A 225 -2.92 -21.65 13.97
C GLU A 225 -3.79 -20.42 13.60
N GLN A 226 -3.68 -19.90 12.37
CA GLN A 226 -4.49 -18.78 11.91
C GLN A 226 -5.90 -19.19 11.45
N LEU A 227 -6.03 -20.31 10.72
CA LEU A 227 -7.27 -20.72 10.03
C LEU A 227 -8.25 -21.45 10.98
N GLN A 228 -8.57 -20.81 12.09
CA GLN A 228 -9.45 -21.36 13.13
C GLN A 228 -10.93 -21.00 12.91
N THR A 229 -11.22 -19.91 12.20
CA THR A 229 -12.60 -19.44 11.97
C THR A 229 -12.90 -19.35 10.47
N PRO A 230 -14.19 -19.38 10.06
CA PRO A 230 -14.58 -19.28 8.65
C PRO A 230 -14.16 -17.97 7.96
N ASP A 231 -14.00 -16.89 8.73
CA ASP A 231 -13.67 -15.56 8.22
C ASP A 231 -12.17 -15.21 8.37
N ALA A 232 -11.35 -16.09 8.96
CA ALA A 232 -9.91 -15.89 9.10
C ALA A 232 -9.21 -15.85 7.72
N ILE A 233 -8.19 -15.02 7.58
CA ILE A 233 -7.37 -14.96 6.37
C ILE A 233 -5.91 -15.23 6.76
N ILE A 234 -5.21 -16.03 5.95
CA ILE A 234 -3.75 -16.17 6.03
C ILE A 234 -3.13 -15.82 4.67
N SER A 235 -2.11 -14.98 4.68
CA SER A 235 -1.55 -14.39 3.46
C SER A 235 -0.07 -14.70 3.26
N PHE A 236 0.26 -15.25 2.09
CA PHE A 236 1.59 -15.11 1.50
C PHE A 236 1.75 -13.69 0.92
N GLY A 237 2.97 -13.17 0.78
CA GLY A 237 3.28 -11.88 0.16
C GLY A 237 3.34 -10.68 1.11
N GLN A 238 4.28 -10.71 2.06
CA GLN A 238 4.46 -9.70 3.10
C GLN A 238 5.53 -8.66 2.74
N GLY A 239 5.48 -7.50 3.39
CA GLY A 239 6.47 -6.43 3.16
C GLY A 239 7.91 -6.81 3.53
N CYS A 240 8.09 -7.84 4.38
CA CYS A 240 9.37 -8.41 4.74
C CYS A 240 9.86 -9.52 3.77
N GLU A 241 9.20 -9.72 2.63
CA GLU A 241 9.50 -10.81 1.70
C GLU A 241 9.68 -10.31 0.25
N GLY A 242 10.22 -11.16 -0.62
CA GLY A 242 10.31 -10.93 -2.06
C GLY A 242 9.01 -11.28 -2.79
N GLU A 243 9.11 -11.91 -3.96
CA GLU A 243 7.94 -12.39 -4.69
C GLU A 243 7.58 -13.81 -4.22
N PRO A 244 6.41 -14.04 -3.60
CA PRO A 244 6.05 -15.36 -3.04
C PRO A 244 5.91 -16.44 -4.11
N SER A 245 5.47 -16.12 -5.33
CA SER A 245 5.31 -17.11 -6.39
C SER A 245 6.63 -17.74 -6.85
N THR A 246 7.79 -17.18 -6.51
CA THR A 246 9.09 -17.86 -6.73
C THR A 246 9.21 -19.14 -5.90
N GLN A 247 8.41 -19.28 -4.84
CA GLN A 247 8.36 -20.43 -3.94
C GLN A 247 7.12 -21.33 -4.16
N ALA A 248 6.55 -21.32 -5.37
CA ALA A 248 5.31 -22.04 -5.68
C ALA A 248 5.25 -23.49 -5.18
N LYS A 249 6.35 -24.25 -5.26
CA LYS A 249 6.40 -25.64 -4.77
C LYS A 249 6.09 -25.74 -3.26
N LEU A 250 6.58 -24.81 -2.45
CA LEU A 250 6.31 -24.79 -1.01
C LEU A 250 4.86 -24.40 -0.74
N ILE A 251 4.38 -23.36 -1.43
CA ILE A 251 3.00 -22.86 -1.29
C ILE A 251 1.99 -23.95 -1.66
N ILE A 252 2.16 -24.60 -2.80
CA ILE A 252 1.26 -25.66 -3.30
C ILE A 252 1.15 -26.81 -2.29
N GLU A 253 2.28 -27.28 -1.78
CA GLU A 253 2.30 -28.36 -0.80
C GLU A 253 1.65 -27.94 0.52
N ALA A 254 1.95 -26.74 1.01
CA ALA A 254 1.35 -26.23 2.25
C ALA A 254 -0.17 -26.08 2.13
N ILE A 255 -0.67 -25.50 1.03
CA ILE A 255 -2.12 -25.37 0.77
C ILE A 255 -2.80 -26.73 0.82
N ARG A 256 -2.24 -27.74 0.13
CA ARG A 256 -2.81 -29.10 0.11
C ARG A 256 -2.88 -29.70 1.51
N ARG A 257 -1.78 -29.68 2.26
CA ARG A 257 -1.73 -30.23 3.63
C ARG A 257 -2.66 -29.52 4.61
N VAL A 258 -2.82 -28.20 4.46
CA VAL A 258 -3.76 -27.41 5.27
C VAL A 258 -5.20 -27.78 4.91
N ARG A 259 -5.52 -27.88 3.62
CA ARG A 259 -6.88 -28.20 3.15
C ARG A 259 -7.30 -29.65 3.39
N GLU A 260 -6.35 -30.55 3.61
CA GLU A 260 -6.61 -31.91 4.13
C GLU A 260 -7.07 -31.90 5.60
N GLN A 261 -6.69 -30.88 6.37
CA GLN A 261 -6.96 -30.79 7.82
C GLN A 261 -8.10 -29.84 8.15
N THR A 262 -8.28 -28.75 7.39
CA THR A 262 -9.31 -27.75 7.65
C THR A 262 -9.82 -27.07 6.38
N ARG A 263 -11.12 -26.75 6.40
CA ARG A 263 -11.79 -25.92 5.38
C ARG A 263 -12.09 -24.50 5.89
N ASN A 264 -11.68 -24.17 7.11
CA ASN A 264 -11.90 -22.83 7.66
C ASN A 264 -10.99 -21.81 6.99
N GLY A 265 -11.52 -20.58 6.91
CA GLY A 265 -10.83 -19.39 6.45
C GLY A 265 -10.34 -19.42 5.01
N TYR A 266 -9.67 -18.34 4.63
CA TYR A 266 -9.22 -18.06 3.27
C TYR A 266 -7.69 -18.04 3.21
N ILE A 267 -7.13 -18.67 2.19
CA ILE A 267 -5.71 -18.59 1.86
C ILE A 267 -5.54 -17.55 0.76
N ASN A 268 -4.75 -16.53 1.05
CA ASN A 268 -4.46 -15.40 0.17
C ASN A 268 -2.99 -15.39 -0.26
N ILE A 269 -2.73 -14.76 -1.41
CA ILE A 269 -1.38 -14.41 -1.86
C ILE A 269 -1.35 -12.97 -2.36
N ASN A 270 -0.39 -12.19 -1.86
CA ASN A 270 -0.04 -10.88 -2.39
C ASN A 270 1.20 -11.00 -3.29
N THR A 271 1.07 -10.72 -4.58
CA THR A 271 2.07 -11.09 -5.60
C THR A 271 2.15 -10.03 -6.69
N ASN A 272 3.27 -9.97 -7.41
CA ASN A 272 3.33 -9.26 -8.70
C ASN A 272 2.64 -10.05 -9.83
N ALA A 273 2.32 -11.33 -9.61
CA ALA A 273 1.67 -12.25 -10.52
C ALA A 273 2.38 -12.47 -11.89
N GLY A 274 3.64 -12.09 -12.01
CA GLY A 274 4.42 -12.19 -13.24
C GLY A 274 4.77 -13.61 -13.67
N LEU A 275 4.90 -14.54 -12.71
CA LEU A 275 5.19 -15.95 -12.99
C LEU A 275 3.91 -16.74 -13.26
N SER A 276 3.30 -16.55 -14.43
CA SER A 276 1.93 -17.06 -14.71
C SER A 276 1.76 -18.57 -14.51
N ASP A 277 2.75 -19.40 -14.85
CA ASP A 277 2.66 -20.86 -14.62
C ASP A 277 2.72 -21.23 -13.13
N HIS A 278 3.46 -20.47 -12.33
CA HIS A 278 3.52 -20.64 -10.89
C HIS A 278 2.21 -20.23 -10.25
N ILE A 279 1.66 -19.06 -10.64
CA ILE A 279 0.34 -18.61 -10.17
C ILE A 279 -0.74 -19.61 -10.52
N ARG A 280 -0.77 -20.11 -11.77
CA ARG A 280 -1.70 -21.16 -12.18
C ARG A 280 -1.67 -22.36 -11.23
N ALA A 281 -0.47 -22.87 -10.95
CA ALA A 281 -0.30 -24.04 -10.10
C ALA A 281 -0.70 -23.77 -8.63
N ILE A 282 -0.45 -22.56 -8.12
CA ILE A 282 -0.90 -22.13 -6.77
C ILE A 282 -2.43 -22.04 -6.73
N VAL A 283 -3.06 -21.44 -7.75
CA VAL A 283 -4.52 -21.37 -7.88
C VAL A 283 -5.13 -22.76 -7.88
N ASP A 284 -4.62 -23.66 -8.72
CA ASP A 284 -5.10 -25.04 -8.85
C ASP A 284 -4.89 -25.88 -7.57
N ALA A 285 -4.04 -25.43 -6.64
CA ALA A 285 -3.83 -26.08 -5.35
C ALA A 285 -4.94 -25.77 -4.32
N GLY A 286 -5.76 -24.74 -4.56
CA GLY A 286 -6.84 -24.32 -3.66
C GLY A 286 -6.62 -22.94 -3.03
N LEU A 287 -6.05 -21.99 -3.78
CA LEU A 287 -5.98 -20.59 -3.38
C LEU A 287 -7.39 -19.98 -3.37
N ASP A 288 -7.73 -19.18 -2.35
CA ASP A 288 -9.06 -18.57 -2.24
C ASP A 288 -9.06 -17.10 -2.68
N LEU A 289 -8.04 -16.35 -2.27
CA LEU A 289 -7.90 -14.92 -2.56
C LEU A 289 -6.57 -14.66 -3.27
N MET A 290 -6.55 -13.67 -4.16
CA MET A 290 -5.31 -13.21 -4.78
C MET A 290 -5.30 -11.69 -4.88
N ARG A 291 -4.23 -11.10 -4.37
CA ARG A 291 -3.98 -9.66 -4.43
C ARG A 291 -2.76 -9.39 -5.29
N VAL A 292 -2.92 -8.58 -6.32
CA VAL A 292 -1.85 -8.24 -7.24
C VAL A 292 -1.43 -6.79 -7.07
N SER A 293 -0.15 -6.54 -6.79
CA SER A 293 0.34 -5.17 -6.65
C SER A 293 0.68 -4.57 -8.02
N THR A 294 0.12 -3.40 -8.31
CA THR A 294 0.42 -2.65 -9.54
C THR A 294 0.39 -1.14 -9.31
N ILE A 295 1.13 -0.39 -10.13
CA ILE A 295 1.12 1.08 -10.15
C ILE A 295 0.44 1.64 -11.40
N SER A 296 0.18 0.80 -12.39
CA SER A 296 -0.36 1.21 -13.70
C SER A 296 -0.79 -0.01 -14.50
N ALA A 297 -1.75 0.21 -15.40
CA ALA A 297 -2.14 -0.74 -16.45
C ALA A 297 -1.54 -0.40 -17.83
N LEU A 298 -0.56 0.51 -17.87
CA LEU A 298 0.22 0.86 -19.06
C LEU A 298 1.61 0.23 -18.96
N ASP A 299 2.07 -0.42 -20.04
CA ASP A 299 3.35 -1.14 -20.05
C ASP A 299 4.55 -0.24 -19.70
N ASP A 300 4.63 0.97 -20.24
CA ASP A 300 5.79 1.84 -20.03
C ASP A 300 5.84 2.41 -18.61
N HIS A 301 4.69 2.72 -18.01
CA HIS A 301 4.59 3.11 -16.61
C HIS A 301 4.92 1.93 -15.68
N TYR A 302 4.32 0.76 -15.94
CA TYR A 302 4.56 -0.46 -15.18
C TYR A 302 6.05 -0.84 -15.20
N ASN A 303 6.67 -0.86 -16.39
CA ASN A 303 8.06 -1.24 -16.58
C ASN A 303 9.04 -0.25 -15.96
N ALA A 304 8.74 1.06 -15.99
CA ALA A 304 9.57 2.07 -15.36
C ALA A 304 9.72 1.82 -13.86
N TYR A 305 8.62 1.49 -13.17
CA TYR A 305 8.63 1.24 -11.73
C TYR A 305 9.09 -0.17 -11.36
N TYR A 306 8.41 -1.21 -11.86
CA TYR A 306 8.64 -2.60 -11.42
C TYR A 306 9.92 -3.22 -11.96
N LYS A 307 10.42 -2.73 -13.11
CA LYS A 307 11.60 -3.26 -13.81
C LYS A 307 11.58 -4.80 -13.85
N PRO A 308 10.55 -5.39 -14.48
CA PRO A 308 10.29 -6.81 -14.37
C PRO A 308 11.43 -7.64 -14.98
N ARG A 309 11.79 -8.76 -14.33
CA ARG A 309 12.79 -9.71 -14.82
C ARG A 309 12.12 -11.00 -15.27
N GLY A 310 12.02 -11.18 -16.58
CA GLY A 310 11.47 -12.40 -17.18
C GLY A 310 9.94 -12.50 -17.17
N TYR A 311 9.23 -11.38 -17.04
CA TYR A 311 7.78 -11.30 -17.18
C TYR A 311 7.34 -9.92 -17.68
N THR A 312 6.08 -9.79 -18.11
CA THR A 312 5.49 -8.52 -18.59
C THR A 312 4.15 -8.24 -17.91
N LEU A 313 3.57 -7.05 -18.12
CA LEU A 313 2.22 -6.74 -17.67
C LEU A 313 1.17 -7.71 -18.24
N ALA A 314 1.36 -8.21 -19.47
CA ALA A 314 0.49 -9.23 -20.05
C ALA A 314 0.52 -10.56 -19.26
N ASN A 315 1.66 -10.93 -18.65
CA ASN A 315 1.71 -12.08 -17.74
C ASN A 315 0.87 -11.85 -16.48
N VAL A 316 0.91 -10.63 -15.94
CA VAL A 316 0.11 -10.22 -14.78
C VAL A 316 -1.38 -10.30 -15.09
N GLU A 317 -1.81 -9.75 -16.23
CA GLU A 317 -3.21 -9.82 -16.69
C GLU A 317 -3.67 -11.28 -16.87
N LYS A 318 -2.81 -12.12 -17.48
CA LYS A 318 -3.08 -13.55 -17.67
C LYS A 318 -3.27 -14.28 -16.34
N SER A 319 -2.44 -14.00 -15.35
CA SER A 319 -2.53 -14.60 -14.01
C SER A 319 -3.83 -14.22 -13.30
N LEU A 320 -4.19 -12.93 -13.30
CA LEU A 320 -5.45 -12.44 -12.75
C LEU A 320 -6.66 -13.08 -13.44
N THR A 321 -6.69 -13.04 -14.77
CA THR A 321 -7.79 -13.63 -15.56
C THR A 321 -7.95 -15.12 -15.25
N TYR A 322 -6.85 -15.86 -15.16
CA TYR A 322 -6.89 -17.28 -14.81
C TYR A 322 -7.47 -17.50 -13.41
N ALA A 323 -6.96 -16.81 -12.40
CA ALA A 323 -7.43 -16.93 -11.02
C ALA A 323 -8.93 -16.61 -10.91
N THR A 324 -9.37 -15.49 -11.49
CA THR A 324 -10.79 -15.11 -11.55
C THR A 324 -11.63 -16.21 -12.20
N SER A 325 -11.17 -16.79 -13.33
CA SER A 325 -11.89 -17.87 -14.04
C SER A 325 -12.03 -19.17 -13.23
N LYS A 326 -11.21 -19.34 -12.19
CA LYS A 326 -11.24 -20.47 -11.26
C LYS A 326 -12.02 -20.16 -9.97
N GLY A 327 -12.62 -18.98 -9.86
CA GLY A 327 -13.41 -18.58 -8.71
C GLY A 327 -12.59 -18.00 -7.55
N VAL A 328 -11.29 -17.74 -7.75
CA VAL A 328 -10.47 -17.00 -6.78
C VAL A 328 -10.98 -15.56 -6.73
N TYR A 329 -11.15 -15.01 -5.52
CA TYR A 329 -11.52 -13.61 -5.36
C TYR A 329 -10.27 -12.74 -5.58
N THR A 330 -10.21 -12.11 -6.75
CA THR A 330 -9.04 -11.36 -7.19
C THR A 330 -9.19 -9.87 -6.90
N SER A 331 -8.07 -9.26 -6.49
CA SER A 331 -7.97 -7.84 -6.19
C SER A 331 -6.64 -7.26 -6.67
N ILE A 332 -6.57 -5.94 -6.78
CA ILE A 332 -5.29 -5.24 -6.96
C ILE A 332 -4.99 -4.34 -5.76
N ASN A 333 -3.72 -4.31 -5.37
CA ASN A 333 -3.15 -3.20 -4.60
C ASN A 333 -2.71 -2.15 -5.62
N TYR A 334 -3.55 -1.14 -5.86
CA TYR A 334 -3.24 -0.06 -6.77
C TYR A 334 -2.47 1.03 -6.02
N LEU A 335 -1.17 1.14 -6.29
CA LEU A 335 -0.31 2.14 -5.64
C LEU A 335 -0.53 3.49 -6.31
N VAL A 336 -1.33 4.35 -5.68
CA VAL A 336 -1.82 5.60 -6.25
C VAL A 336 -0.96 6.82 -5.92
N PHE A 337 -0.90 7.74 -6.89
CA PHE A 337 -0.10 8.96 -6.83
C PHE A 337 -0.86 10.13 -7.49
N PRO A 338 -1.18 11.21 -6.74
CA PRO A 338 -1.84 12.39 -7.28
C PRO A 338 -1.05 13.05 -8.43
N GLY A 339 -1.71 13.27 -9.57
CA GLY A 339 -1.16 13.78 -10.82
C GLY A 339 -0.48 12.75 -11.73
N VAL A 340 -0.58 11.46 -11.38
CA VAL A 340 -0.18 10.33 -12.23
C VAL A 340 -1.35 9.37 -12.42
N THR A 341 -1.86 8.80 -11.34
CA THR A 341 -2.92 7.77 -11.36
C THR A 341 -4.25 8.34 -11.89
N ASP A 342 -4.50 9.61 -11.65
CA ASP A 342 -5.68 10.40 -12.04
C ASP A 342 -5.54 11.09 -13.41
N ARG A 343 -4.61 10.61 -14.25
CA ARG A 343 -4.51 10.99 -15.66
C ARG A 343 -5.48 10.19 -16.50
N GLU A 344 -6.05 10.82 -17.52
CA GLU A 344 -6.97 10.20 -18.48
C GLU A 344 -6.50 8.83 -18.98
N GLU A 345 -5.25 8.75 -19.44
CA GLU A 345 -4.68 7.50 -19.97
C GLU A 345 -4.54 6.37 -18.92
N GLU A 346 -4.30 6.72 -17.66
CA GLU A 346 -4.18 5.75 -16.56
C GLU A 346 -5.56 5.26 -16.11
N ILE A 347 -6.53 6.16 -16.04
CA ILE A 347 -7.92 5.86 -15.72
C ILE A 347 -8.49 4.88 -16.76
N GLU A 348 -8.39 5.21 -18.04
CA GLU A 348 -8.88 4.36 -19.13
C GLU A 348 -8.21 2.99 -19.13
N ALA A 349 -6.88 2.95 -18.96
CA ALA A 349 -6.13 1.70 -18.92
C ALA A 349 -6.55 0.82 -17.74
N MET A 350 -6.72 1.41 -16.54
CA MET A 350 -7.09 0.66 -15.35
C MET A 350 -8.55 0.16 -15.40
N LEU A 351 -9.48 0.97 -15.91
CA LEU A 351 -10.85 0.54 -16.17
C LEU A 351 -10.88 -0.66 -17.13
N GLY A 352 -10.11 -0.58 -18.22
CA GLY A 352 -9.98 -1.68 -19.17
C GLY A 352 -9.38 -2.93 -18.55
N PHE A 353 -8.31 -2.79 -17.76
CA PHE A 353 -7.65 -3.89 -17.07
C PHE A 353 -8.58 -4.58 -16.06
N ALA A 354 -9.30 -3.81 -15.25
CA ALA A 354 -10.28 -4.34 -14.31
C ALA A 354 -11.40 -5.12 -15.03
N LYS A 355 -11.94 -4.57 -16.12
CA LYS A 355 -13.00 -5.22 -16.94
C LYS A 355 -12.48 -6.51 -17.59
N ARG A 356 -11.26 -6.54 -18.13
CA ARG A 356 -10.68 -7.74 -18.78
C ARG A 356 -10.34 -8.86 -17.80
N THR A 357 -9.81 -8.50 -16.62
CA THR A 357 -9.42 -9.48 -15.61
C THR A 357 -10.58 -9.99 -14.76
N GLY A 358 -11.68 -9.23 -14.71
CA GLY A 358 -12.84 -9.54 -13.87
C GLY A 358 -12.55 -9.47 -12.38
N LEU A 359 -11.52 -8.71 -11.98
CA LEU A 359 -11.20 -8.48 -10.56
C LEU A 359 -12.39 -7.90 -9.81
N ARG A 360 -12.44 -8.11 -8.50
CA ARG A 360 -13.60 -7.75 -7.65
C ARG A 360 -13.30 -6.65 -6.65
N LEU A 361 -12.04 -6.25 -6.51
CA LEU A 361 -11.64 -5.23 -5.54
C LEU A 361 -10.40 -4.47 -6.03
N ILE A 362 -10.46 -3.14 -5.99
CA ILE A 362 -9.32 -2.24 -6.13
C ILE A 362 -9.01 -1.68 -4.74
N GLN A 363 -7.89 -2.12 -4.18
CA GLN A 363 -7.37 -1.61 -2.92
C GLN A 363 -6.45 -0.42 -3.22
N LEU A 364 -6.92 0.79 -2.93
CA LEU A 364 -6.13 2.00 -3.08
C LEU A 364 -5.04 2.01 -2.00
N ARG A 365 -3.80 2.24 -2.40
CA ARG A 365 -2.63 2.34 -1.53
C ARG A 365 -1.86 3.59 -1.87
N ASN A 366 -1.64 4.47 -0.91
CA ASN A 366 -0.79 5.63 -1.14
C ASN A 366 0.61 5.15 -1.53
N LEU A 367 1.09 5.51 -2.73
CA LEU A 367 2.44 5.14 -3.15
C LEU A 367 3.46 5.88 -2.28
N ASN A 368 4.17 5.11 -1.46
CA ASN A 368 5.22 5.60 -0.58
C ASN A 368 6.51 5.81 -1.37
N ILE A 369 6.80 7.06 -1.75
CA ILE A 369 7.93 7.39 -2.63
C ILE A 369 8.26 8.89 -2.56
N ASP A 370 9.52 9.23 -2.87
CA ASP A 370 9.89 10.60 -3.19
C ASP A 370 9.12 11.12 -4.42
N PRO A 371 8.32 12.19 -4.31
CA PRO A 371 7.53 12.68 -5.42
C PRO A 371 8.35 13.08 -6.66
N GLU A 372 9.48 13.77 -6.49
CA GLU A 372 10.34 14.17 -7.59
C GLU A 372 11.01 12.96 -8.28
N GLY A 373 11.53 12.01 -7.50
CA GLY A 373 12.13 10.78 -8.02
C GLY A 373 11.14 9.96 -8.83
N TYR A 374 9.90 9.85 -8.36
CA TYR A 374 8.84 9.14 -9.08
C TYR A 374 8.45 9.84 -10.40
N LEU A 375 8.29 11.17 -10.39
CA LEU A 375 7.90 11.93 -11.59
C LEU A 375 8.99 11.96 -12.66
N GLN A 376 10.27 11.84 -12.28
CA GLN A 376 11.38 11.67 -13.22
C GLN A 376 11.41 10.27 -13.84
N LEU A 377 10.90 9.27 -13.13
CA LEU A 377 10.88 7.87 -13.55
C LEU A 377 9.72 7.58 -14.51
N ILE A 378 8.54 8.13 -14.23
CA ILE A 378 7.31 7.81 -14.95
C ILE A 378 7.19 8.63 -16.25
N PRO A 379 6.67 8.04 -17.33
CA PRO A 379 6.41 8.76 -18.57
C PRO A 379 5.58 10.04 -18.38
N GLN A 380 5.86 11.01 -19.25
CA GLN A 380 5.18 12.31 -19.23
C GLN A 380 3.69 12.15 -19.54
N LYS A 381 2.89 13.04 -18.93
CA LYS A 381 1.44 13.07 -19.10
C LYS A 381 1.05 13.23 -20.57
N ARG A 382 0.07 12.44 -21.02
CA ARG A 382 -0.46 12.46 -22.40
C ARG A 382 -1.83 13.12 -22.48
N GLY A 383 -2.71 12.86 -21.51
CA GLY A 383 -4.07 13.38 -21.45
C GLY A 383 -4.31 14.38 -20.32
N ASN A 384 -5.58 14.60 -20.01
CA ASN A 384 -5.98 15.48 -18.92
C ASN A 384 -5.71 14.87 -17.54
N THR A 385 -5.59 15.70 -16.51
CA THR A 385 -5.56 15.27 -15.11
C THR A 385 -6.91 15.62 -14.49
N TYR A 386 -7.64 14.63 -14.02
CA TYR A 386 -8.98 14.81 -13.46
C TYR A 386 -8.97 15.11 -11.96
N GLY A 387 -7.92 14.68 -11.25
CA GLY A 387 -7.86 14.72 -9.79
C GLY A 387 -8.25 13.37 -9.19
N MET A 388 -7.58 13.00 -8.10
CA MET A 388 -7.77 11.72 -7.42
C MET A 388 -9.20 11.49 -6.96
N LYS A 389 -9.90 12.53 -6.50
CA LYS A 389 -11.29 12.41 -6.06
C LYS A 389 -12.20 11.97 -7.21
N GLN A 390 -12.11 12.68 -8.33
CA GLN A 390 -12.89 12.38 -9.52
C GLN A 390 -12.52 11.02 -10.12
N MET A 391 -11.24 10.63 -10.10
CA MET A 391 -10.82 9.29 -10.49
C MET A 391 -11.54 8.20 -9.68
N ILE A 392 -11.60 8.34 -8.36
CA ILE A 392 -12.28 7.37 -7.49
C ILE A 392 -13.76 7.29 -7.84
N GLU A 393 -14.43 8.44 -8.02
CA GLU A 393 -15.84 8.51 -8.43
C GLU A 393 -16.10 7.86 -9.80
N ILE A 394 -15.17 8.03 -10.75
CA ILE A 394 -15.22 7.36 -12.06
C ILE A 394 -15.12 5.84 -11.88
N PHE A 395 -14.19 5.34 -11.07
CA PHE A 395 -14.08 3.90 -10.80
C PHE A 395 -15.34 3.34 -10.15
N GLU A 396 -15.92 4.05 -9.18
CA GLU A 396 -17.18 3.65 -8.53
C GLU A 396 -18.35 3.60 -9.52
N ALA A 397 -18.42 4.53 -10.49
CA ALA A 397 -19.46 4.57 -11.50
C ALA A 397 -19.28 3.52 -12.62
N GLU A 398 -18.04 3.32 -13.08
CA GLU A 398 -17.72 2.51 -14.26
C GLU A 398 -17.43 1.03 -13.95
N LEU A 399 -17.21 0.70 -12.68
CA LEU A 399 -16.95 -0.65 -12.19
C LEU A 399 -17.92 -1.03 -11.04
N PRO A 400 -19.25 -1.09 -11.29
CA PRO A 400 -20.24 -1.30 -10.23
C PRO A 400 -20.12 -2.64 -9.48
N ASP A 401 -19.47 -3.64 -10.08
CA ASP A 401 -19.22 -4.95 -9.48
C ASP A 401 -17.84 -5.06 -8.80
N VAL A 402 -17.11 -3.94 -8.70
CA VAL A 402 -15.77 -3.86 -8.12
C VAL A 402 -15.82 -2.98 -6.88
N VAL A 403 -15.44 -3.54 -5.74
CA VAL A 403 -15.31 -2.77 -4.52
C VAL A 403 -14.09 -1.86 -4.63
N ILE A 404 -14.23 -0.59 -4.24
CA ILE A 404 -13.09 0.31 -4.01
C ILE A 404 -12.84 0.34 -2.50
N GLY A 405 -11.62 -0.01 -2.08
CA GLY A 405 -11.31 -0.23 -0.67
C GLY A 405 -9.86 0.03 -0.31
N SER A 406 -9.47 -0.38 0.90
CA SER A 406 -8.11 -0.27 1.43
C SER A 406 -7.63 -1.55 2.12
N TYR A 407 -8.39 -2.64 2.18
CA TYR A 407 -7.92 -3.89 2.77
C TYR A 407 -8.38 -5.12 1.99
N THR A 408 -7.85 -6.29 2.33
CA THR A 408 -8.44 -7.54 1.88
C THR A 408 -9.81 -7.69 2.50
N HIS A 409 -10.84 -7.83 1.65
CA HIS A 409 -12.18 -8.16 2.08
C HIS A 409 -12.44 -9.64 1.81
N ILE A 410 -13.15 -10.31 2.71
CA ILE A 410 -13.69 -11.63 2.41
C ILE A 410 -14.73 -11.51 1.29
N PRO A 411 -14.87 -12.52 0.42
CA PRO A 411 -15.90 -12.50 -0.63
C PRO A 411 -17.28 -12.32 0.01
N PRO A 412 -18.17 -11.52 -0.60
CA PRO A 412 -19.53 -11.37 -0.09
C PRO A 412 -20.21 -12.74 -0.02
N ARG A 413 -20.81 -13.06 1.13
CA ARG A 413 -21.55 -14.31 1.31
C ARG A 413 -22.67 -14.36 0.27
N ALA A 414 -22.75 -15.44 -0.49
CA ALA A 414 -23.88 -15.64 -1.39
C ALA A 414 -25.18 -15.51 -0.57
N PRO A 415 -26.22 -14.81 -1.08
CA PRO A 415 -27.50 -14.80 -0.40
C PRO A 415 -27.94 -16.25 -0.17
N ALA A 416 -28.35 -16.56 1.06
CA ALA A 416 -28.89 -17.87 1.38
C ALA A 416 -30.00 -18.19 0.38
N LYS A 417 -29.79 -19.25 -0.41
CA LYS A 417 -30.74 -19.70 -1.43
C LYS A 417 -32.05 -20.18 -0.82
#